data_AF-A0A0G1AT75-F1
#
_entry.id   AF-A0A0G1AT75-F1
#
_cell.length_a   1.000
_cell.length_b   1.000
_cell.length_c   1.000
_cell.angle_alpha   90.00
_cell.angle_beta   90.00
_cell.angle_gamma   90.00
#
_symmetry.space_group_name_H-M   'P 1'
#
loop_
_entity.id
_entity.type
_entity.pdbx_description
1 polymer ?
#
loop_
_entity_poly.entity_id
_entity_poly.type
_entity_poly.pdbx_seq_one_letter_code
_entity_poly.pdbx_strand_id
1 'polypeptide(L)'
;MDLTDATLSEQKELFIILKDLKETTTKVFKPNWFNYSFLGNETRHLHGHFIPRYLKPKTFMGVIFEDKLYGHNYKTDHKFKTSRELLDGVRDSLKSAL
;
A
#
# COMPACT_ATOMS: atom_id res chain seq x y z
N MET A 1 7.33 -20.66 -1.37
CA MET A 1 6.39 -20.34 -2.44
C MET A 1 6.83 -19.02 -3.04
N ASP A 2 7.23 -19.06 -4.30
CA ASP A 2 7.44 -17.88 -5.15
C ASP A 2 6.08 -17.36 -5.67
N LEU A 3 6.04 -16.17 -6.26
CA LEU A 3 4.85 -15.65 -6.93
C LEU A 3 4.40 -16.56 -8.08
N THR A 4 5.34 -17.17 -8.81
CA THR A 4 5.01 -18.07 -9.94
C THR A 4 4.45 -19.41 -9.49
N ASP A 5 4.61 -19.76 -8.22
CA ASP A 5 4.07 -21.00 -7.65
C ASP A 5 2.58 -20.89 -7.31
N ALA A 6 2.03 -19.67 -7.25
CA ALA A 6 0.63 -19.44 -6.92
C ALA A 6 -0.29 -20.12 -7.95
N THR A 7 -1.26 -20.88 -7.46
CA THR A 7 -2.30 -21.50 -8.29
C THR A 7 -3.15 -20.45 -8.99
N LEU A 8 -3.88 -20.84 -10.03
CA LEU A 8 -4.82 -19.93 -10.72
C LEU A 8 -5.88 -19.34 -9.77
N SER A 9 -6.30 -20.11 -8.76
CA SER A 9 -7.25 -19.64 -7.75
C SER A 9 -6.63 -18.55 -6.87
N GLU A 10 -5.41 -18.78 -6.36
CA GLU A 10 -4.70 -17.81 -5.53
C GLU A 10 -4.34 -16.55 -6.31
N GLN A 11 -3.93 -16.67 -7.58
CA GLN A 11 -3.70 -15.53 -8.46
C GLN A 11 -4.96 -14.69 -8.62
N LYS A 12 -6.11 -15.34 -8.90
CA LYS A 12 -7.40 -14.64 -9.06
C LYS A 12 -7.82 -13.96 -7.76
N GLU A 13 -7.69 -14.65 -6.63
CA GLU A 13 -7.99 -14.09 -5.30
C GLU A 13 -7.11 -12.87 -5.00
N LEU A 14 -5.81 -12.95 -5.28
CA LEU A 14 -4.89 -11.84 -5.12
C LEU A 14 -5.35 -10.62 -5.92
N PHE A 15 -5.74 -10.78 -7.19
CA PHE A 15 -6.22 -9.67 -8.01
C PHE A 15 -7.54 -9.07 -7.49
N ILE A 16 -8.45 -9.88 -6.93
CA ILE A 16 -9.68 -9.39 -6.29
C ILE A 16 -9.31 -8.53 -5.06
N ILE A 17 -8.48 -9.07 -4.16
CA ILE A 17 -8.04 -8.36 -2.95
C ILE A 17 -7.31 -7.05 -3.30
N LEU A 18 -6.40 -7.07 -4.28
CA LEU A 18 -5.68 -5.88 -4.72
C LEU A 18 -6.62 -4.83 -5.33
N LYS A 19 -7.66 -5.26 -6.06
CA LYS A 19 -8.68 -4.36 -6.62
C LYS A 19 -9.50 -3.71 -5.50
N ASP A 20 -9.99 -4.50 -4.55
CA ASP A 20 -10.78 -4.00 -3.42
C ASP A 20 -9.97 -3.02 -2.56
N LEU A 21 -8.70 -3.36 -2.30
CA LEU A 21 -7.78 -2.50 -1.58
C LEU A 21 -7.49 -1.20 -2.34
N LYS A 22 -7.30 -1.26 -3.66
CA LYS A 22 -7.14 -0.09 -4.54
C LYS A 22 -8.36 0.81 -4.49
N GLU A 23 -9.56 0.27 -4.64
CA GLU A 23 -10.80 1.05 -4.66
C GLU A 23 -11.05 1.72 -3.31
N THR A 24 -10.91 0.97 -2.21
CA THR A 24 -11.05 1.47 -0.84
C THR A 24 -10.02 2.56 -0.55
N THR A 25 -8.75 2.33 -0.87
CA THR A 25 -7.68 3.33 -0.71
C THR A 25 -7.92 4.57 -1.56
N THR A 26 -8.49 4.41 -2.76
CA THR A 26 -8.86 5.54 -3.62
C THR A 26 -9.93 6.40 -2.99
N LYS A 27 -10.97 5.79 -2.40
CA LYS A 27 -12.04 6.52 -1.68
C LYS A 27 -11.48 7.32 -0.51
N VAL A 28 -10.64 6.68 0.31
CA VAL A 28 -10.16 7.25 1.59
C VAL A 28 -9.02 8.25 1.37
N PHE A 29 -7.96 7.82 0.69
CA PHE A 29 -6.71 8.55 0.64
C PHE A 29 -6.49 9.32 -0.66
N LYS A 30 -7.20 8.96 -1.74
CA LYS A 30 -7.15 9.63 -3.05
C LYS A 30 -5.72 9.76 -3.62
N PRO A 31 -4.94 8.67 -3.71
CA PRO A 31 -3.63 8.70 -4.36
C PRO A 31 -3.78 8.99 -5.85
N ASN A 32 -2.68 9.47 -6.46
CA ASN A 32 -2.62 9.72 -7.89
C ASN A 32 -2.28 8.45 -8.69
N TRP A 33 -1.55 7.52 -8.09
CA TRP A 33 -1.14 6.26 -8.72
C TRP A 33 -0.92 5.16 -7.69
N PHE A 34 -0.67 3.93 -8.16
CA PHE A 34 -0.36 2.78 -7.31
C PHE A 34 0.85 2.02 -7.85
N ASN A 35 1.69 1.52 -6.96
CA ASN A 35 2.69 0.51 -7.28
C ASN A 35 2.43 -0.78 -6.50
N TYR A 36 2.75 -1.90 -7.14
CA TYR A 36 2.69 -3.24 -6.58
C TYR A 36 4.07 -3.85 -6.79
N SER A 37 4.75 -4.28 -5.72
CA SER A 37 6.07 -4.90 -5.85
C SER A 37 6.19 -6.19 -5.06
N PHE A 38 6.60 -7.26 -5.74
CA PHE A 38 6.94 -8.56 -5.17
C PHE A 38 8.42 -8.79 -5.45
N LEU A 39 9.28 -8.56 -4.46
CA LEU A 39 10.74 -8.53 -4.66
C LEU A 39 11.44 -9.75 -4.06
N GLY A 40 11.15 -10.10 -2.80
CA GLY A 40 11.64 -11.33 -2.18
C GLY A 40 13.17 -11.46 -2.01
N ASN A 41 13.92 -10.35 -2.10
CA ASN A 41 15.38 -10.36 -2.05
C ASN A 41 15.92 -10.77 -0.66
N GLU A 42 15.43 -10.13 0.41
CA GLU A 42 15.87 -10.40 1.79
C GLU A 42 14.95 -11.38 2.52
N THR A 43 13.63 -11.21 2.40
CA THR A 43 12.63 -12.11 2.99
C THR A 43 12.03 -12.99 1.89
N ARG A 44 12.29 -14.30 1.97
CA ARG A 44 11.87 -15.29 0.95
C ARG A 44 10.41 -15.72 1.04
N HIS A 45 9.72 -15.38 2.14
CA HIS A 45 8.28 -15.57 2.22
C HIS A 45 7.59 -14.64 1.22
N LEU A 46 6.70 -15.16 0.36
CA LEU A 46 6.00 -14.35 -0.64
C LEU A 46 5.20 -13.22 0.05
N HIS A 47 5.52 -11.99 -0.32
CA HIS A 47 4.81 -10.80 0.14
C HIS A 47 4.82 -9.75 -0.96
N GLY A 48 3.74 -8.96 -1.01
CA GLY A 48 3.60 -7.85 -1.93
C GLY A 48 3.52 -6.52 -1.18
N HIS A 49 4.22 -5.50 -1.67
CA HIS A 49 4.00 -4.13 -1.23
C HIS A 49 2.91 -3.49 -2.09
N PHE A 50 1.87 -2.96 -1.43
CA PHE A 50 0.82 -2.13 -2.02
C PHE A 50 1.11 -0.67 -1.67
N ILE A 51 1.44 0.16 -2.66
CA ILE A 51 2.00 1.49 -2.41
C ILE A 51 1.17 2.56 -3.14
N PRO A 52 0.31 3.29 -2.41
CA PRO A 52 -0.35 4.48 -2.91
C PRO A 52 0.69 5.59 -3.16
N ARG A 53 0.67 6.19 -4.35
CA ARG A 53 1.64 7.22 -4.80
C ARG A 53 0.96 8.57 -4.90
N TYR A 54 1.66 9.64 -4.50
CA TYR A 54 1.07 10.98 -4.41
C TYR A 54 1.94 12.02 -5.13
N LEU A 55 1.33 12.78 -6.06
CA LEU A 55 2.01 13.89 -6.73
C LEU A 55 2.20 15.10 -5.80
N LYS A 56 1.34 15.23 -4.79
CA LYS A 56 1.35 16.30 -3.80
C LYS A 56 1.29 15.71 -2.38
N PRO A 57 1.82 16.40 -1.36
CA PRO A 57 1.71 15.94 0.01
C PRO A 57 0.26 15.68 0.43
N LYS A 58 0.05 14.62 1.21
CA LYS A 58 -1.25 14.23 1.76
C LYS A 58 -1.25 14.39 3.27
N THR A 59 -2.22 15.14 3.79
CA THR A 59 -2.43 15.24 5.24
C THR A 59 -3.46 14.22 5.71
N PHE A 60 -3.15 13.50 6.79
CA PHE A 60 -4.06 12.59 7.48
C PHE A 60 -3.80 12.63 8.99
N MET A 61 -4.85 12.85 9.80
CA MET A 61 -4.73 13.01 11.26
C MET A 61 -3.66 14.04 11.68
N GLY A 62 -3.52 15.15 10.92
CA GLY A 62 -2.50 16.18 11.17
C GLY A 62 -1.07 15.81 10.74
N VAL A 63 -0.84 14.59 10.27
CA VAL A 63 0.46 14.12 9.75
C VAL A 63 0.52 14.32 8.24
N ILE A 64 1.63 14.89 7.77
CA ILE A 64 1.87 15.11 6.34
C ILE A 64 2.73 13.97 5.79
N PHE A 65 2.21 13.29 4.78
CA PHE A 65 2.92 12.28 4.01
C PHE A 65 3.33 12.86 2.66
N GLU A 66 4.63 12.82 2.36
CA GLU A 66 5.19 13.31 1.11
C GLU A 66 5.86 12.17 0.35
N ASP A 67 5.47 11.99 -0.91
CA ASP A 67 6.13 11.07 -1.83
C ASP A 67 7.19 11.82 -2.65
N LYS A 68 8.39 11.93 -2.09
CA LYS A 68 9.52 12.66 -2.68
C LYS A 68 10.03 12.04 -4.00
N LEU A 69 9.60 10.83 -4.33
CA LEU A 69 10.06 10.05 -5.48
C LEU A 69 8.90 9.69 -6.41
N TYR A 70 7.83 10.48 -6.44
CA TYR A 70 6.72 10.27 -7.37
C TYR A 70 7.24 10.24 -8.83
N GLY A 71 6.86 9.21 -9.58
CA GLY A 71 7.39 8.95 -10.93
C GLY A 71 8.68 8.09 -10.97
N HIS A 72 9.27 7.77 -9.83
CA HIS A 72 10.44 6.89 -9.67
C HIS A 72 10.14 5.74 -8.70
N ASN A 73 11.13 4.88 -8.47
CA ASN A 73 11.05 3.83 -7.44
C ASN A 73 10.78 4.47 -6.07
N TYR A 74 9.78 3.94 -5.37
CA TYR A 74 9.44 4.39 -4.02
C TYR A 74 10.60 4.11 -3.05
N LYS A 75 10.66 4.89 -1.97
CA LYS A 75 11.61 4.68 -0.88
C LYS A 75 10.90 4.93 0.45
N THR A 76 10.94 3.93 1.32
CA THR A 76 10.42 4.06 2.69
C THR A 76 11.37 4.92 3.52
N ASP A 77 10.81 5.85 4.29
CA ASP A 77 11.56 6.55 5.33
C ASP A 77 11.54 5.72 6.63
N HIS A 78 12.62 4.99 6.88
CA HIS A 78 12.75 4.16 8.09
C HIS A 78 12.89 4.95 9.39
N LYS A 79 13.14 6.27 9.32
CA LYS A 79 13.18 7.16 10.49
C LYS A 79 11.78 7.58 10.92
N PHE A 80 10.81 7.57 10.01
CA PHE A 80 9.43 7.87 10.33
C PHE A 80 8.84 6.76 11.22
N LYS A 81 8.35 7.14 12.41
CA LYS A 81 7.69 6.22 13.34
C LYS A 81 6.20 6.52 13.33
N THR A 82 5.42 5.57 12.83
CA THR A 82 3.96 5.66 12.86
C THR A 82 3.47 5.40 14.28
N SER A 83 2.73 6.35 14.87
CA SER A 83 2.12 6.14 16.18
C SER A 83 1.01 5.08 16.10
N ARG A 84 0.63 4.51 17.26
CA ARG A 84 -0.45 3.53 17.30
C ARG A 84 -1.78 4.15 16.86
N GLU A 85 -2.06 5.38 17.29
CA GLU A 85 -3.28 6.10 16.91
C GLU A 85 -3.37 6.31 15.40
N LEU A 86 -2.25 6.67 14.77
CA LEU A 86 -2.19 6.87 13.31
C LEU A 86 -2.39 5.56 12.55
N LEU A 87 -1.80 4.44 13.02
CA LEU A 87 -2.02 3.11 12.43
C LEU A 87 -3.48 2.67 12.55
N ASP A 88 -4.08 2.85 13.73
CA ASP A 88 -5.48 2.50 13.97
C ASP A 88 -6.41 3.38 13.12
N GLY A 89 -6.12 4.68 12.99
CA GLY A 89 -6.87 5.58 12.11
C GLY A 89 -6.81 5.18 10.64
N VAL A 90 -5.66 4.75 10.13
CA VAL A 90 -5.54 4.22 8.75
C VAL A 90 -6.39 2.96 8.59
N ARG A 91 -6.28 2.01 9.53
CA ARG A 91 -7.05 0.76 9.53
C ARG A 91 -8.55 1.05 9.53
N ASP A 92 -9.02 1.92 10.43
CA ASP A 92 -10.44 2.18 10.62
C ASP A 92 -11.04 2.94 9.44
N SER A 93 -10.27 3.85 8.83
CA SER A 93 -10.68 4.55 7.61
C SER A 93 -10.85 3.59 6.43
N LEU A 94 -9.92 2.63 6.27
CA LEU A 94 -10.04 1.60 5.23
C LEU A 94 -11.21 0.65 5.50
N LYS A 95 -11.36 0.15 6.73
CA LYS A 95 -12.47 -0.74 7.11
C LYS A 95 -13.83 -0.10 6.90
N SER A 96 -13.97 1.20 7.18
CA SER A 96 -15.24 1.92 7.02
C SER A 96 -15.61 2.18 5.56
N ALA A 97 -14.69 1.97 4.61
CA ALA A 97 -14.88 2.23 3.19
C ALA A 97 -14.93 0.97 2.31
N LEU A 98 -14.78 -0.21 2.95
CA LEU A 98 -14.93 -1.53 2.33
C LEU A 98 -16.40 -1.78 1.96
#